data_AF-A0AB73BHG7-F1
#
_entry.id   AF-A0AB73BHG7-F1
#
_cell.length_a   1.000
_cell.length_b   1.000
_cell.length_c   1.000
_cell.angle_alpha   90.00
_cell.angle_beta   90.00
_cell.angle_gamma   90.00
#
_symmetry.space_group_name_H-M   'P 1'
#
loop_
_entity.id
_entity.type
_entity.pdbx_description
1 polymer ?
#
loop_
_entity_poly.entity_id
_entity_poly.type
_entity_poly.pdbx_seq_one_letter_code
_entity_poly.pdbx_strand_id
1 'polypeptide(L)'
;MTTIKDQDLFKKQNLVRNIIEHAIDQANFTIRNLNKRPTVAMLMECENCLTDFLPIVRMIVDVHDVYAPVYDQMQSALDAAQIHGEPALIELTE
;
A
#
# COMPACT_ATOMS: atom_id res chain seq x y z
N MET A 1 0.08 1.13 -35.92
CA MET A 1 0.61 2.26 -35.13
C MET A 1 -0.39 2.56 -34.04
N THR A 2 -0.08 2.27 -32.77
CA THR A 2 -0.83 2.85 -31.64
C THR A 2 -0.67 4.35 -31.69
N THR A 3 -1.73 5.12 -31.47
CA THR A 3 -1.62 6.57 -31.53
C THR A 3 -0.81 7.08 -30.32
N ILE A 4 -0.14 8.22 -30.45
CA ILE A 4 0.71 8.80 -29.37
C ILE A 4 -0.08 8.92 -28.05
N LYS A 5 -1.39 9.20 -28.13
CA LYS A 5 -2.28 9.28 -26.96
C LYS A 5 -2.47 7.95 -26.23
N ASP A 6 -2.51 6.83 -26.97
CA ASP A 6 -2.67 5.48 -26.39
C ASP A 6 -1.41 5.06 -25.61
N GLN A 7 -0.22 5.45 -26.11
CA GLN A 7 1.03 5.19 -25.42
C GLN A 7 1.16 5.98 -24.10
N ASP A 8 0.69 7.23 -24.08
CA ASP A 8 0.71 8.05 -22.86
C ASP A 8 -0.28 7.55 -21.79
N LEU A 9 -1.45 7.06 -22.21
CA LEU A 9 -2.41 6.44 -21.29
C LEU A 9 -1.82 5.18 -20.66
N PHE A 10 -1.21 4.31 -21.46
CA PHE A 10 -0.58 3.08 -20.98
C PHE A 10 0.57 3.36 -20.01
N LYS A 11 1.42 4.35 -20.29
CA LYS A 11 2.49 4.78 -19.39
C LYS A 11 1.95 5.29 -18.05
N LYS A 12 0.86 6.05 -18.07
CA LYS A 12 0.22 6.56 -16.84
C LYS A 12 -0.39 5.43 -16.02
N GLN A 13 -1.05 4.46 -16.64
CA GLN A 13 -1.60 3.30 -15.96
C GLN A 13 -0.49 2.45 -15.30
N ASN A 14 0.62 2.22 -16.00
CA ASN A 14 1.77 1.52 -15.42
C ASN A 14 2.40 2.31 -14.27
N LEU A 15 2.47 3.64 -14.36
CA LEU A 15 2.99 4.46 -13.27
C LEU A 15 2.12 4.31 -12.01
N VAL A 16 0.79 4.38 -12.15
CA VAL A 16 -0.14 4.19 -11.03
C VAL A 16 0.04 2.81 -10.40
N ARG A 17 0.11 1.76 -11.22
CA ARG A 17 0.36 0.39 -10.74
C ARG A 17 1.68 0.28 -9.97
N ASN A 18 2.77 0.82 -10.52
CA ASN A 18 4.08 0.79 -9.87
C ASN A 18 4.09 1.52 -8.52
N ILE A 19 3.33 2.62 -8.39
CA ILE A 19 3.20 3.34 -7.11
C ILE A 19 2.47 2.46 -6.08
N ILE A 20 1.40 1.78 -6.49
CA ILE A 20 0.66 0.86 -5.61
C ILE A 20 1.55 -0.32 -5.20
N GLU A 21 2.23 -0.97 -6.14
CA GLU A 21 3.14 -2.07 -5.87
C GLU A 21 4.26 -1.64 -4.91
N HIS A 22 4.83 -0.44 -5.11
CA HIS A 22 5.84 0.11 -4.19
C HIS A 22 5.29 0.32 -2.77
N ALA A 23 4.09 0.88 -2.63
CA ALA A 23 3.46 1.09 -1.34
C ALA A 23 3.20 -0.25 -0.62
N ILE A 24 2.75 -1.27 -1.36
CA ILE A 24 2.55 -2.63 -0.86
C ILE A 24 3.88 -3.23 -0.37
N ASP A 25 4.95 -3.12 -1.17
CA ASP A 25 6.27 -3.67 -0.81
C ASP A 25 6.82 -3.07 0.48
N GLN A 26 6.71 -1.74 0.64
CA GLN A 26 7.18 -1.02 1.82
C GLN A 26 6.36 -1.39 3.07
N ALA A 27 5.03 -1.39 2.95
CA ALA A 27 4.15 -1.79 4.03
C ALA A 27 4.42 -3.24 4.45
N ASN A 28 4.50 -4.17 3.49
CA ASN A 28 4.78 -5.57 3.78
C ASN A 28 6.18 -5.80 4.36
N PHE A 29 7.18 -4.99 3.99
CA PHE A 29 8.51 -5.07 4.60
C PHE A 29 8.44 -4.75 6.10
N THR A 30 7.77 -3.65 6.48
CA THR A 30 7.65 -3.26 7.89
C THR A 30 6.78 -4.23 8.68
N ILE A 31 5.66 -4.71 8.11
CA ILE A 31 4.78 -5.72 8.72
C ILE A 31 5.54 -7.02 8.98
N ARG A 32 6.33 -7.52 8.01
CA ARG A 32 7.15 -8.73 8.21
C ARG A 32 8.18 -8.54 9.33
N ASN A 33 8.81 -7.37 9.41
CA ASN A 33 9.78 -7.10 10.47
C ASN A 33 9.11 -7.04 11.85
N LEU A 34 7.95 -6.38 11.94
CA LEU A 34 7.14 -6.33 13.15
C LEU A 34 6.73 -7.74 13.61
N ASN A 35 6.16 -8.55 12.71
CA ASN A 35 5.71 -9.91 13.02
C ASN A 35 6.87 -10.85 13.40
N LYS A 36 8.06 -10.63 12.82
CA LYS A 36 9.25 -11.42 13.16
C LYS A 36 9.89 -11.00 14.49
N ARG A 37 9.86 -9.71 14.82
CA ARG A 37 10.49 -9.16 16.02
C ARG A 37 9.67 -7.97 16.55
N PRO A 38 8.64 -8.22 17.37
CA PRO A 38 7.74 -7.17 17.85
C PRO A 38 8.41 -6.34 18.93
N THR A 39 9.01 -5.22 18.52
CA THR A 39 9.53 -4.19 19.42
C THR A 39 8.74 -2.91 19.21
N VAL A 40 8.72 -2.02 20.21
CA VAL A 40 8.08 -0.70 20.09
C VAL A 40 8.64 0.10 18.90
N ALA A 41 9.95 -0.01 18.62
CA ALA A 41 10.56 0.63 17.46
C ALA A 41 9.99 0.11 16.13
N MET A 42 9.89 -1.21 15.97
CA MET A 42 9.31 -1.83 14.77
C MET A 42 7.82 -1.48 14.63
N LEU A 43 7.10 -1.34 15.74
CA LEU A 43 5.70 -0.93 15.72
C LEU A 43 5.55 0.50 15.19
N MET A 44 6.32 1.44 15.75
CA MET A 44 6.33 2.83 15.26
C MET A 44 6.74 2.92 13.79
N GLU A 45 7.73 2.13 13.35
CA GLU A 45 8.13 2.07 11.94
C GLU A 45 6.99 1.58 11.04
N CYS A 46 6.25 0.54 11.46
CA CYS A 46 5.11 0.02 10.73
C CYS A 46 3.96 1.03 10.67
N GLU A 47 3.60 1.64 11.81
CA GLU A 47 2.56 2.66 11.90
C GLU A 47 2.89 3.88 11.03
N ASN A 48 4.13 4.38 11.09
CA ASN A 48 4.58 5.50 10.27
C ASN A 48 4.50 5.16 8.78
N CYS A 49 4.99 3.98 8.38
CA CYS A 49 4.95 3.55 6.98
C CYS A 49 3.51 3.48 6.44
N LEU A 50 2.59 2.88 7.19
CA LEU A 50 1.18 2.78 6.79
C LEU A 50 0.51 4.17 6.76
N THR A 51 0.78 5.01 7.75
CA THR A 51 0.24 6.38 7.83
C THR A 51 0.72 7.25 6.67
N ASP A 52 1.97 7.09 6.24
CA ASP A 52 2.54 7.83 5.11
C ASP A 52 1.93 7.42 3.76
N PHE A 53 1.67 6.11 3.57
CA PHE A 53 1.15 5.59 2.30
C PHE A 53 -0.37 5.66 2.17
N LEU A 54 -1.14 5.58 3.26
CA LEU A 54 -2.60 5.61 3.21
C LEU A 54 -3.18 6.81 2.43
N PRO A 55 -2.70 8.06 2.61
CA PRO A 55 -3.15 9.20 1.82
C PRO A 55 -2.85 9.05 0.33
N ILE A 56 -1.69 8.50 -0.03
CA ILE A 56 -1.26 8.31 -1.42
C ILE A 56 -2.15 7.27 -2.09
N VAL A 57 -2.35 6.13 -1.43
CA VAL A 57 -3.24 5.07 -1.95
C VAL A 57 -4.67 5.58 -2.04
N ARG A 58 -5.14 6.38 -1.06
CA ARG A 58 -6.47 6.98 -1.13
C ARG A 58 -6.66 7.86 -2.37
N MET A 59 -5.71 8.74 -2.65
CA MET A 59 -5.75 9.59 -3.85
C MET A 59 -5.81 8.77 -5.14
N ILE A 60 -5.16 7.62 -5.18
CA ILE A 60 -5.23 6.71 -6.33
C ILE A 60 -6.59 6.04 -6.41
N VAL A 61 -7.12 5.54 -5.29
CA VAL A 61 -8.43 4.86 -5.22
C VAL A 61 -9.56 5.77 -5.66
N ASP A 62 -9.50 7.06 -5.33
CA ASP A 62 -10.50 8.04 -5.76
C ASP A 62 -10.58 8.18 -7.31
N VAL A 63 -9.56 7.73 -8.05
CA VAL A 63 -9.50 7.74 -9.52
C VAL A 63 -9.52 6.32 -10.12
N HIS A 64 -9.02 5.33 -9.39
CA HIS A 64 -8.80 3.95 -9.79
C HIS A 64 -9.33 2.99 -8.72
N ASP A 65 -10.64 2.75 -8.77
CA ASP A 65 -11.39 1.93 -7.79
C ASP A 65 -10.86 0.49 -7.63
N VAL A 66 -10.22 -0.05 -8.66
CA VAL A 66 -9.54 -1.36 -8.65
C VAL A 66 -8.56 -1.52 -7.48
N TYR A 67 -8.00 -0.43 -6.96
CA TYR A 67 -7.07 -0.47 -5.83
C TYR A 67 -7.74 -0.26 -4.46
N ALA A 68 -9.07 -0.13 -4.40
CA ALA A 68 -9.79 -0.01 -3.13
C ALA A 68 -9.46 -1.15 -2.13
N PRO A 69 -9.33 -2.43 -2.55
CA PRO A 69 -8.91 -3.49 -1.65
C PRO A 69 -7.53 -3.28 -1.02
N VAL A 70 -6.60 -2.60 -1.71
CA VAL A 70 -5.27 -2.29 -1.17
C VAL A 70 -5.38 -1.26 -0.05
N TYR A 71 -6.20 -0.22 -0.25
CA TYR A 71 -6.46 0.78 0.78
C TYR A 71 -7.09 0.16 2.02
N ASP A 72 -8.12 -0.68 1.85
CA ASP A 72 -8.83 -1.32 2.96
C ASP A 72 -7.89 -2.25 3.76
N GLN A 73 -7.02 -2.99 3.06
CA GLN A 73 -6.00 -3.83 3.70
C GLN A 73 -4.96 -3.00 4.46
N MET A 74 -4.47 -1.90 3.88
CA MET A 74 -3.54 -0.99 4.57
C MET A 74 -4.16 -0.36 5.81
N GLN A 75 -5.43 0.04 5.74
CA GLN A 75 -6.14 0.59 6.88
C GLN A 75 -6.32 -0.45 7.98
N SER A 76 -6.71 -1.68 7.61
CA SER A 76 -6.85 -2.79 8.55
C SER A 76 -5.51 -3.16 9.21
N ALA A 77 -4.41 -3.10 8.45
CA ALA A 77 -3.06 -3.31 8.99
C ALA A 77 -2.66 -2.22 9.97
N LEU A 78 -3.03 -0.95 9.70
CA LEU A 78 -2.76 0.17 10.60
C LEU A 78 -3.56 0.03 11.89
N ASP A 79 -4.85 -0.28 11.78
CA ASP A 79 -5.72 -0.50 12.94
C ASP A 79 -5.18 -1.62 13.83
N ALA A 80 -4.71 -2.72 13.23
CA ALA A 80 -4.06 -3.82 13.94
C ALA A 80 -2.76 -3.38 14.64
N ALA A 81 -1.91 -2.59 13.97
CA ALA A 81 -0.68 -2.08 14.57
C ALA A 81 -1.00 -1.18 15.79
N GLN A 82 -1.94 -0.25 15.64
CA GLN A 82 -2.30 0.71 16.70
C GLN A 82 -2.84 0.06 17.98
N ILE A 83 -3.43 -1.13 17.88
CA ILE A 83 -3.89 -1.91 19.05
C ILE A 83 -2.85 -2.95 19.53
N HIS A 84 -1.61 -2.87 19.04
CA HIS A 84 -0.54 -3.84 19.29
C HIS A 84 -0.89 -5.28 18.86
N GLY A 85 -1.74 -5.42 17.85
CA GLY A 85 -2.10 -6.70 17.24
C GLY A 85 -1.08 -7.18 16.21
N GLU A 86 -1.50 -8.13 15.36
CA GLU A 86 -0.68 -8.70 14.29
C GLU A 86 -1.22 -8.24 12.92
N PRO A 87 -0.59 -7.25 12.26
CA PRO A 87 -1.02 -6.80 10.94
C PRO A 87 -0.85 -7.91 9.88
N ALA A 88 -1.86 -8.06 9.03
CA ALA A 88 -1.82 -8.95 7.88
C ALA A 88 -1.04 -8.32 6.72
N LEU A 89 -0.44 -9.17 5.87
CA LEU A 89 0.19 -8.70 4.65
C LEU A 89 -0.86 -8.20 3.66
N ILE A 90 -0.49 -7.17 2.90
CA ILE A 90 -1.31 -6.56 1.88
C ILE A 90 -1.02 -7.25 0.55
N GLU A 91 -2.07 -7.61 -0.18
CA GLU A 91 -1.98 -8.24 -1.49
C GLU A 91 -2.72 -7.42 -2.54
N LEU A 92 -2.18 -7.42 -3.76
CA LEU A 92 -2.86 -6.87 -4.92
C LEU A 92 -3.84 -7.94 -5.43
N THR A 93 -5.13 -7.73 -5.18
CA THR A 93 -6.20 -8.60 -5.72
C THR A 93 -6.46 -8.23 -7.18
N GLU A 94 -6.39 -9.21 -8.08
CA GLU A 94 -6.72 -9.08 -9.52
C GLU A 94 -8.24 -9.01 -9.78
#